data_AF-A0A2V8U8K2-F1
#
_entry.id   AF-A0A2V8U8K2-F1
#
_cell.length_a   1.000
_cell.length_b   1.000
_cell.length_c   1.000
_cell.angle_alpha   90.00
_cell.angle_beta   90.00
_cell.angle_gamma   90.00
#
_symmetry.space_group_name_H-M   'P 1'
#
loop_
_entity.id
_entity.type
_entity.pdbx_description
1 polymer ?
#
loop_
_entity_poly.entity_id
_entity_poly.type
_entity_poly.pdbx_seq_one_letter_code
_entity_poly.pdbx_strand_id
1 'polypeptide(L)'
;MESACAGLGAGERSVIYLASGLKAAVVLIEEDRARRVAKNLGLAVAGSIAVLERGARLKKIPDLRSVYLSLLDQGIRFNADLLEQSLIRCGLGKLKQ
;
A
#
# COMPACT_ATOMS: atom_id res chain seq x y z
N MET A 1 16.09 -3.49 16.73
CA MET A 1 14.72 -3.58 16.17
C MET A 1 13.70 -2.88 17.06
N GLU A 2 13.68 -3.15 18.38
CA GLU A 2 12.79 -2.46 19.33
C GLU A 2 12.93 -0.93 19.30
N SER A 3 14.16 -0.40 19.30
CA SER A 3 14.40 1.05 19.21
C SER A 3 13.91 1.67 17.91
N ALA A 4 14.03 0.96 16.78
CA ALA A 4 13.59 1.43 15.47
C ALA A 4 12.06 1.51 15.36
N CYS A 5 11.35 0.73 16.16
CA CYS A 5 9.88 0.68 16.18
C CYS A 5 9.28 1.55 17.31
N ALA A 6 10.11 2.37 17.97
CA ALA A 6 9.65 3.27 19.03
C ALA A 6 8.57 4.23 18.49
N GLY A 7 7.44 4.32 19.18
CA GLY A 7 6.33 5.19 18.80
C GLY A 7 5.44 4.66 17.66
N LEU A 8 5.60 3.40 17.24
CA LEU A 8 4.60 2.67 16.45
C LEU A 8 3.57 2.00 17.36
N GLY A 9 2.37 1.72 16.86
CA GLY A 9 1.35 0.93 17.59
C GLY A 9 1.72 -0.55 17.70
N ALA A 10 1.17 -1.26 18.69
CA ALA A 10 1.53 -2.67 18.93
C ALA A 10 1.34 -3.56 17.69
N GLY A 11 0.24 -3.38 16.95
CA GLY A 11 -0.03 -4.12 15.72
C GLY A 11 1.02 -3.89 14.63
N GLU A 12 1.43 -2.64 14.40
CA GLU A 12 2.45 -2.29 13.41
C GLU A 12 3.80 -2.91 13.76
N ARG A 13 4.18 -2.84 15.05
CA ARG A 13 5.41 -3.46 15.54
C ARG A 13 5.39 -4.97 15.33
N SER A 14 4.28 -5.62 15.65
CA SER A 14 4.12 -7.07 15.44
C SER A 14 4.20 -7.46 13.97
N VAL A 15 3.60 -6.68 13.06
CA VAL A 15 3.68 -6.91 11.61
C VAL A 15 5.12 -6.82 11.11
N ILE A 16 5.86 -5.77 11.50
CA ILE A 16 7.26 -5.58 11.11
C ILE A 16 8.13 -6.70 11.68
N TYR A 17 7.95 -7.03 12.97
CA TYR A 17 8.68 -8.11 13.63
C TYR A 17 8.48 -9.47 12.94
N LEU A 18 7.23 -9.83 12.69
CA LEU A 18 6.87 -11.07 12.03
C LEU A 18 7.44 -11.13 10.60
N ALA A 19 7.30 -10.04 9.84
CA ALA A 19 7.81 -9.98 8.48
C ALA A 19 9.34 -10.15 8.40
N SER A 20 10.09 -9.54 9.32
CA SER A 20 11.54 -9.73 9.41
C SER A 20 11.92 -11.15 9.81
N GLY A 21 11.24 -11.74 10.80
CA GLY A 21 11.50 -13.11 11.26
C GLY A 21 11.22 -14.15 10.17
N LEU A 22 10.14 -13.97 9.41
CA LEU A 22 9.75 -14.85 8.30
C LEU A 22 10.53 -14.59 7.01
N LYS A 23 11.35 -13.52 6.94
CA LYS A 23 11.97 -13.04 5.70
C LYS A 23 10.93 -12.86 4.59
N ALA A 24 9.80 -12.24 4.93
CA ALA A 24 8.70 -12.04 4.01
C ALA A 24 9.16 -11.28 2.76
N ALA A 25 8.74 -11.74 1.58
CA ALA A 25 9.06 -11.08 0.32
C ALA A 25 8.45 -9.67 0.21
N VAL A 26 7.32 -9.45 0.87
CA VAL A 26 6.64 -8.14 0.96
C VAL A 26 5.80 -8.09 2.23
N VAL A 27 5.69 -6.90 2.83
CA VAL A 27 4.78 -6.62 3.95
C VAL A 27 3.75 -5.55 3.56
N LEU A 28 2.50 -5.74 3.96
CA LEU A 28 1.43 -4.76 3.76
C LEU A 28 1.33 -3.84 4.97
N ILE A 29 1.50 -2.54 4.76
CA ILE A 29 1.42 -1.52 5.80
C ILE A 29 0.77 -0.29 5.19
N GLU A 30 -0.25 0.29 5.82
CA GLU A 30 -0.87 1.54 5.37
C GLU A 30 -0.28 2.79 5.99
N GLU A 31 0.06 2.74 7.28
CA GLU A 31 0.54 3.89 8.04
C GLU A 31 1.96 4.32 7.64
N ASP A 32 2.15 5.62 7.42
CA ASP A 32 3.36 6.17 6.80
C ASP A 32 4.63 6.02 7.65
N ARG A 33 4.54 6.16 8.98
CA ARG A 33 5.68 5.98 9.88
C ARG A 33 6.15 4.52 9.90
N ALA A 34 5.24 3.57 10.01
CA ALA A 34 5.48 2.14 9.95
C ALA A 34 6.04 1.74 8.59
N ARG A 35 5.54 2.31 7.48
CA ARG A 35 6.13 2.13 6.14
C ARG A 35 7.60 2.55 6.12
N ARG A 36 7.92 3.73 6.68
CA ARG A 36 9.32 4.22 6.74
C ARG A 36 10.20 3.31 7.59
N VAL A 37 9.74 2.91 8.77
CA VAL A 37 10.49 2.01 9.66
C VAL A 37 10.75 0.66 8.98
N ALA A 38 9.73 0.05 8.36
CA ALA A 38 9.88 -1.21 7.66
C ALA A 38 10.87 -1.12 6.49
N LYS A 39 10.80 -0.04 5.69
CA LYS A 39 11.77 0.21 4.59
C LYS A 39 13.19 0.37 5.11
N ASN A 40 13.39 1.12 6.21
CA ASN A 40 14.70 1.31 6.82
C ASN A 40 15.30 0.00 7.38
N LEU A 41 14.44 -0.96 7.72
CA LEU A 41 14.83 -2.31 8.13
C LEU A 41 15.02 -3.27 6.94
N GLY A 42 14.98 -2.77 5.70
CA GLY A 42 15.21 -3.54 4.48
C GLY A 42 14.02 -4.37 4.00
N LEU A 43 12.83 -4.17 4.58
CA LEU A 43 11.62 -4.85 4.12
C LEU A 43 11.07 -4.18 2.86
N ALA A 44 10.63 -5.00 1.90
CA ALA A 44 9.81 -4.51 0.81
C ALA A 44 8.39 -4.22 1.31
N VAL A 45 7.90 -3.00 1.09
CA VAL A 45 6.62 -2.54 1.62
C VAL A 45 5.63 -2.25 0.50
N ALA A 46 4.41 -2.75 0.65
CA ALA A 46 3.26 -2.46 -0.19
C ALA A 46 2.08 -1.99 0.67
N GLY A 47 1.04 -1.48 0.02
CA GLY A 47 -0.28 -1.30 0.65
C GLY A 47 -1.38 -1.56 -0.37
N SER A 48 -2.60 -1.16 -0.05
CA SER A 48 -3.81 -1.52 -0.77
C SER A 48 -3.79 -1.08 -2.23
N ILE A 49 -3.23 0.10 -2.53
CA ILE A 49 -3.05 0.56 -3.92
C ILE A 49 -2.19 -0.45 -4.72
N ALA A 50 -1.09 -0.94 -4.16
CA ALA A 50 -0.22 -1.90 -4.85
C ALA A 50 -0.93 -3.26 -5.07
N VAL A 51 -1.83 -3.65 -4.16
CA VAL A 51 -2.68 -4.85 -4.32
C VAL A 51 -3.64 -4.66 -5.49
N LEU A 52 -4.30 -3.51 -5.57
CA LEU A 52 -5.24 -3.18 -6.66
C LEU A 52 -4.52 -3.11 -8.02
N GLU A 53 -3.36 -2.45 -8.07
CA GLU A 53 -2.51 -2.46 -9.27
C GLU A 53 -2.12 -3.88 -9.70
N ARG A 54 -1.79 -4.75 -8.73
CA ARG A 54 -1.45 -6.14 -9.03
C ARG A 54 -2.66 -6.87 -9.61
N GLY A 55 -3.85 -6.65 -9.07
CA GLY A 55 -5.10 -7.18 -9.62
C GLY A 55 -5.38 -6.71 -11.05
N ALA A 56 -5.13 -5.44 -11.35
CA ALA A 56 -5.25 -4.88 -12.69
C ALA A 56 -4.26 -5.53 -13.68
N ARG A 57 -2.98 -5.62 -13.30
CA ARG A 57 -1.95 -6.31 -14.12
C ARG A 57 -2.26 -7.78 -14.38
N LEU A 58 -2.95 -8.44 -13.44
CA LEU A 58 -3.42 -9.82 -13.58
C LEU A 58 -4.73 -9.97 -14.35
N LYS A 59 -5.30 -8.87 -14.87
CA LYS A 59 -6.63 -8.84 -15.52
C LYS A 59 -7.76 -9.35 -14.62
N LYS A 60 -7.58 -9.27 -13.29
CA LYS A 60 -8.62 -9.56 -12.28
C LYS A 60 -9.47 -8.34 -11.96
N ILE A 61 -8.88 -7.15 -12.12
CA ILE A 61 -9.59 -5.87 -12.06
C ILE A 61 -9.60 -5.32 -13.49
N PRO A 62 -10.72 -5.41 -14.21
CA PRO A 62 -10.80 -4.96 -15.60
C PRO A 62 -10.75 -3.43 -15.72
N ASP A 63 -11.26 -2.71 -14.71
CA ASP A 63 -11.24 -1.26 -14.66
C ASP A 63 -10.79 -0.76 -13.27
N LEU A 64 -9.50 -0.42 -13.17
CA LEU A 64 -8.90 0.08 -11.93
C LEU A 64 -9.44 1.46 -11.54
N ARG A 65 -9.80 2.31 -12.52
CA ARG A 65 -10.31 3.66 -12.24
C ARG A 65 -11.69 3.56 -11.57
N SER A 66 -12.58 2.74 -12.11
CA SER A 66 -13.91 2.54 -11.53
C SER A 66 -13.84 1.97 -10.12
N VAL A 67 -12.89 1.07 -9.84
CA VAL A 67 -12.66 0.58 -8.46
C VAL A 67 -12.23 1.70 -7.53
N TYR A 68 -11.30 2.56 -7.93
CA TYR A 68 -10.90 3.70 -7.09
C TYR A 68 -12.06 4.66 -6.82
N LEU A 69 -12.86 4.99 -7.84
CA LEU A 69 -14.04 5.83 -7.67
C LEU A 69 -15.06 5.20 -6.72
N SER A 70 -15.31 3.90 -6.84
CA SER A 70 -16.23 3.18 -5.95
C SER A 70 -15.75 3.15 -4.50
N LEU A 71 -14.45 2.98 -4.26
CA LEU A 71 -13.89 3.02 -2.91
C LEU A 71 -13.99 4.41 -2.28
N LEU A 72 -13.75 5.46 -3.06
CA LEU A 72 -13.91 6.85 -2.62
C LEU A 72 -15.38 7.16 -2.28
N ASP A 73 -16.32 6.69 -3.10
CA ASP A 73 -17.77 6.84 -2.88
C ASP A 73 -18.23 6.14 -1.59
N GLN A 74 -17.64 4.98 -1.27
CA GLN A 74 -17.83 4.28 0.00
C GLN A 74 -17.14 4.94 1.20
N GLY A 75 -16.47 6.08 1.00
CA GLY A 75 -15.80 6.85 2.05
C GLY A 75 -14.39 6.36 2.41
N ILE A 76 -13.81 5.43 1.64
CA ILE A 76 -12.41 5.03 1.83
C ILE A 76 -11.50 6.18 1.43
N ARG A 77 -10.57 6.54 2.31
CA ARG A 77 -9.69 7.69 2.10
C ARG A 77 -8.38 7.25 1.44
N PHE A 78 -8.09 7.86 0.30
CA PHE A 78 -6.79 7.79 -0.36
C PHE A 78 -6.30 9.20 -0.65
N ASN A 79 -4.98 9.38 -0.68
CA ASN A 79 -4.40 10.58 -1.27
C ASN A 79 -4.64 10.54 -2.80
N ALA A 80 -5.20 11.62 -3.36
CA ALA A 80 -5.55 11.71 -4.77
C ALA A 80 -4.33 11.53 -5.69
N ASP A 81 -3.18 12.13 -5.33
CA ASP A 81 -1.95 12.01 -6.10
C ASP A 81 -1.47 10.55 -6.18
N LEU A 82 -1.66 9.78 -5.10
CA LEU A 82 -1.31 8.35 -5.10
C LEU A 82 -2.19 7.55 -6.07
N LEU A 83 -3.48 7.89 -6.16
CA LEU A 83 -4.40 7.26 -7.11
C LEU A 83 -4.03 7.63 -8.56
N GLU A 84 -3.74 8.90 -8.82
CA GLU A 84 -3.33 9.35 -10.16
C GLU A 84 -2.01 8.70 -10.60
N GLN A 85 -1.00 8.69 -9.74
CA GLN A 85 0.27 8.02 -10.02
C GLN A 85 0.08 6.51 -10.26
N SER A 86 -0.85 5.88 -9.54
CA SER A 86 -1.19 4.48 -9.72
C SER A 86 -1.81 4.19 -11.09
N LEU A 87 -2.75 5.03 -11.53
CA LEU A 87 -3.34 4.94 -12.87
C LEU A 87 -2.28 5.11 -13.96
N ILE A 88 -1.40 6.11 -13.82
CA ILE A 88 -0.28 6.34 -14.75
C ILE A 88 0.66 5.12 -14.82
N ARG A 89 1.06 4.55 -13.67
CA ARG A 89 1.88 3.32 -13.61
C ARG A 89 1.22 2.13 -14.30
N CYS A 90 -0.11 2.11 -14.38
CA CYS A 90 -0.89 1.07 -15.05
C CYS A 90 -1.26 1.41 -16.51
N GLY A 91 -0.72 2.50 -17.07
CA GLY A 91 -1.01 2.92 -18.44
C GLY A 91 -2.41 3.52 -18.64
N LEU A 92 -3.05 3.99 -17.57
CA LEU A 92 -4.37 4.59 -17.58
C LEU A 92 -4.26 6.13 -17.44
N GLY A 93 -5.20 6.86 -18.05
CA GLY A 93 -5.32 8.32 -17.86
C GLY A 93 -5.77 8.72 -16.46
N LYS A 94 -5.90 10.04 -16.22
CA LYS A 94 -6.25 10.63 -14.92
C LYS A 94 -7.55 10.09 -14.30
N LEU A 95 -7.71 10.30 -12.99
CA LEU A 95 -8.86 9.83 -12.21
C LEU A 95 -10.16 10.52 -12.61
N LYS A 96 -10.10 11.81 -12.96
CA LYS A 96 -11.18 12.59 -13.59
C LYS A 96 -10.66 13.19 -14.90
N GLN A 97 -11.55 13.27 -15.90
CA GLN A 97 -11.33 14.09 -17.10
C GLN A 97 -11.55 15.56 -16.75
#